data_AF-A0A958VMK0-F1
#
_entry.id   AF-A0A958VMK0-F1
#
_cell.length_a   1.000
_cell.length_b   1.000
_cell.length_c   1.000
_cell.angle_alpha   90.00
_cell.angle_beta   90.00
_cell.angle_gamma   90.00
#
_symmetry.space_group_name_H-M   'P 1'
#
loop_
_entity.id
_entity.type
_entity.pdbx_description
1 polymer ?
#
loop_
_entity_poly.entity_id
_entity_poly.type
_entity_poly.pdbx_seq_one_letter_code
_entity_poly.pdbx_strand_id
1 'polypeptide(L)'
;MKDQLAVYFDRLWPINRSITGDGLRTSLKILSELMPLQIHEVPSGTKVFDWEVPEEWNIRDAYILGPDGNKYADFSSNNLHITGYSIPVDTQLTFEELAPHLHYLERLPEAIPYTTSYYNRRWGFAISKMEFLRMPRYGMYHVVIDSEIKKGSLTYGECLLRGNSKKEILLSSYV
;
A
#
# COMPACT_ATOMS: atom_id res chain seq x y z
N MET A 1 -5.33 18.80 22.57
CA MET A 1 -4.14 18.23 21.92
C MET A 1 -4.30 16.75 21.56
N LYS A 2 -4.57 15.83 22.50
CA LYS A 2 -4.84 14.42 22.15
C LYS A 2 -6.05 14.26 21.21
N ASP A 3 -7.16 14.91 21.55
CA ASP A 3 -8.38 14.86 20.72
C ASP A 3 -8.23 15.57 19.37
N GLN A 4 -7.27 16.50 19.26
CA GLN A 4 -6.94 17.18 18.00
C GLN A 4 -6.10 16.28 17.07
N LEU A 5 -5.21 15.45 17.63
CA LEU A 5 -4.41 14.50 16.85
C LEU A 5 -5.25 13.30 16.38
N ALA A 6 -6.28 12.91 17.15
CA ALA A 6 -7.19 11.81 16.80
C ALA A 6 -7.79 11.98 15.39
N VAL A 7 -8.24 13.20 15.06
CA VAL A 7 -8.81 13.54 13.75
C VAL A 7 -7.82 13.26 12.60
N TYR A 8 -6.52 13.43 12.83
CA TYR A 8 -5.50 13.14 11.81
C TYR A 8 -5.29 11.65 11.63
N PHE A 9 -5.37 10.84 12.69
CA PHE A 9 -5.32 9.38 12.55
C PHE A 9 -6.48 8.87 11.70
N ASP A 10 -7.70 9.35 11.93
CA ASP A 10 -8.88 8.95 11.16
C ASP A 10 -8.77 9.36 9.68
N ARG A 11 -8.21 10.53 9.40
CA ARG A 11 -7.97 11.01 8.02
C ARG A 11 -6.85 10.24 7.31
N LEU A 12 -5.80 9.85 8.03
CA LEU A 12 -4.66 9.14 7.48
C LEU A 12 -4.91 7.63 7.35
N TRP A 13 -5.71 7.04 8.22
CA TRP A 13 -5.97 5.60 8.26
C TRP A 13 -6.42 4.97 6.93
N PRO A 14 -7.43 5.51 6.21
CA PRO A 14 -7.93 4.87 5.00
C PRO A 14 -7.00 5.04 3.79
N ILE A 15 -6.03 5.94 3.85
CA ILE A 15 -5.15 6.22 2.70
C ILE A 15 -4.22 5.03 2.47
N ASN A 16 -4.30 4.45 1.27
CA ASN A 16 -3.40 3.39 0.84
C ASN A 16 -2.00 3.96 0.57
N ARG A 17 -1.15 3.93 1.60
CA ARG A 17 0.26 4.33 1.49
C ARG A 17 1.13 3.19 1.02
N SER A 18 2.21 3.56 0.36
CA SER A 18 3.31 2.71 -0.04
C SER A 18 4.58 3.55 -0.04
N ILE A 19 5.72 2.99 -0.45
CA ILE A 19 7.00 3.72 -0.50
C ILE A 19 7.03 4.85 -1.56
N THR A 20 6.05 4.90 -2.44
CA THR A 20 5.80 5.97 -3.42
C THR A 20 4.29 6.13 -3.66
N GLY A 21 3.90 7.08 -4.51
CA GLY A 21 2.53 7.20 -5.02
C GLY A 21 1.67 8.25 -4.31
N ASP A 22 0.46 8.42 -4.80
CA ASP A 22 -0.45 9.50 -4.43
C ASP A 22 -0.96 9.38 -2.98
N GLY A 23 -1.01 8.17 -2.44
CA GLY A 23 -1.33 7.96 -1.02
C GLY A 23 -0.28 8.60 -0.09
N LEU A 24 1.00 8.51 -0.45
CA LEU A 24 2.09 9.14 0.29
C LEU A 24 2.02 10.67 0.17
N ARG A 25 1.81 11.20 -1.04
CA ARG A 25 1.62 12.65 -1.28
C ARG A 25 0.45 13.22 -0.50
N THR A 26 -0.69 12.51 -0.51
CA THR A 26 -1.90 12.91 0.22
C THR A 26 -1.63 12.93 1.72
N SER A 27 -0.93 11.91 2.23
CA SER A 27 -0.58 11.83 3.66
C SER A 27 0.33 12.97 4.07
N LEU A 28 1.38 13.27 3.29
CA LEU A 28 2.28 14.40 3.57
C LEU A 28 1.55 15.73 3.49
N LYS A 29 0.64 15.93 2.52
CA LYS A 29 -0.19 17.14 2.42
C LYS A 29 -1.06 17.35 3.66
N ILE A 30 -1.64 16.28 4.21
CA ILE A 30 -2.41 16.33 5.47
C ILE A 30 -1.48 16.71 6.63
N LEU A 31 -0.29 16.10 6.71
CA LEU A 31 0.68 16.40 7.76
C LEU A 31 1.26 17.82 7.65
N SER A 32 1.31 18.40 6.45
CA SER A 32 1.70 19.81 6.22
C SER A 32 0.75 20.81 6.89
N GLU A 33 -0.45 20.40 7.31
CA GLU A 33 -1.35 21.23 8.11
C GLU A 33 -0.84 21.42 9.56
N LEU A 34 -0.02 20.48 10.06
CA LEU A 34 0.48 20.45 11.43
C LEU A 34 1.87 21.09 11.56
N MET A 35 2.68 21.06 10.50
CA MET A 35 4.02 21.65 10.48
C MET A 35 4.39 22.06 9.04
N PRO A 36 5.29 23.04 8.86
CA PRO A 36 5.67 23.52 7.53
C PRO A 36 6.61 22.52 6.83
N LEU A 37 6.06 21.38 6.42
CA LEU A 37 6.78 20.37 5.63
C LEU A 37 7.07 20.92 4.23
N GLN A 38 8.34 20.90 3.86
CA GLN A 38 8.77 20.98 2.48
C GLN A 38 8.70 19.57 1.88
N ILE A 39 7.92 19.42 0.81
CA ILE A 39 7.75 18.15 0.11
C ILE A 39 8.74 18.09 -1.05
N HIS A 40 9.47 16.98 -1.12
CA HIS A 40 10.46 16.70 -2.14
C HIS A 40 10.03 15.49 -2.97
N GLU A 41 10.40 15.52 -4.25
CA GLU A 41 10.17 14.42 -5.19
C GLU A 41 11.51 14.03 -5.81
N VAL A 42 11.91 12.78 -5.63
CA VAL A 42 13.15 12.24 -6.22
C VAL A 42 12.76 11.33 -7.39
N PRO A 43 13.20 11.61 -8.63
CA PRO A 43 12.81 10.82 -9.80
C PRO A 43 13.22 9.35 -9.70
N SER A 44 12.36 8.44 -10.15
CA SER A 44 12.67 7.02 -10.33
C SER A 44 13.96 6.83 -11.14
N GLY A 45 14.78 5.84 -10.76
CA GLY A 45 16.07 5.58 -11.37
C GLY A 45 17.22 6.43 -10.81
N THR A 46 16.95 7.40 -9.93
CA THR A 46 18.00 8.16 -9.25
C THR A 46 18.81 7.24 -8.34
N LYS A 47 20.14 7.28 -8.46
CA LYS A 47 21.05 6.54 -7.57
C LYS A 47 21.22 7.28 -6.25
N VAL A 48 20.99 6.58 -5.15
CA VAL A 48 21.16 7.07 -3.78
C VAL A 48 22.04 6.07 -3.02
N PHE A 49 23.34 6.34 -3.03
CA PHE A 49 24.37 5.35 -2.63
C PHE A 49 24.22 4.06 -3.45
N ASP A 50 24.09 2.91 -2.80
CA ASP A 50 23.94 1.61 -3.47
C ASP A 50 22.48 1.32 -3.90
N TRP A 51 21.55 2.21 -3.58
CA TRP A 51 20.13 2.04 -3.90
C TRP A 51 19.75 2.83 -5.15
N GLU A 52 18.66 2.38 -5.78
CA GLU A 52 17.99 3.09 -6.86
C GLU A 52 16.56 3.40 -6.44
N VAL A 53 16.13 4.65 -6.65
CA VAL A 53 14.75 5.07 -6.37
C VAL A 53 13.79 4.28 -7.28
N PRO A 54 12.78 3.59 -6.72
CA PRO A 54 11.94 2.69 -7.50
C PRO A 54 11.02 3.45 -8.46
N GLU A 55 10.44 2.70 -9.41
CA GLU A 55 9.26 3.16 -10.13
C GLU A 55 8.12 3.45 -9.15
N GLU A 56 7.29 4.42 -9.50
CA GLU A 56 6.15 4.84 -8.72
C GLU A 56 4.98 3.87 -8.90
N TRP A 57 4.28 3.57 -7.80
CA TRP A 57 3.12 2.69 -7.80
C TRP A 57 1.87 3.41 -7.32
N ASN A 58 0.78 3.26 -8.08
CA ASN A 58 -0.56 3.71 -7.70
C ASN A 58 -1.57 2.59 -7.95
N ILE A 59 -2.67 2.59 -7.21
CA ILE A 59 -3.76 1.64 -7.36
C ILE A 59 -5.10 2.35 -7.24
N ARG A 60 -6.06 1.96 -8.09
CA ARG A 60 -7.41 2.50 -8.14
C ARG A 60 -8.41 1.54 -7.50
N ASP A 61 -8.32 0.26 -7.85
CA ASP A 61 -9.19 -0.79 -7.31
C ASP A 61 -8.51 -2.16 -7.37
N ALA A 62 -8.97 -3.11 -6.56
CA ALA A 62 -8.54 -4.50 -6.61
C ALA A 62 -9.57 -5.42 -5.93
N TYR A 63 -9.87 -6.55 -6.55
CA TYR A 63 -10.79 -7.54 -5.99
C TYR A 63 -10.66 -8.89 -6.69
N ILE A 64 -11.26 -9.90 -6.06
CA ILE A 64 -11.46 -11.23 -6.63
C ILE A 64 -12.97 -11.51 -6.65
N LEU A 65 -13.57 -11.70 -7.82
CA LEU A 65 -14.97 -12.12 -7.94
C LEU A 65 -15.02 -13.64 -8.11
N GLY A 66 -15.68 -14.32 -7.17
CA GLY A 66 -15.82 -15.76 -7.17
C GLY A 66 -16.97 -16.29 -8.03
N PRO A 67 -16.97 -17.61 -8.32
CA PRO A 67 -18.00 -18.26 -9.13
C PRO A 67 -19.35 -18.39 -8.43
N ASP A 68 -19.39 -18.12 -7.13
CA ASP A 68 -20.58 -17.96 -6.31
C ASP A 68 -21.18 -16.54 -6.39
N GLY A 69 -20.56 -15.63 -7.16
CA GLY A 69 -20.95 -14.23 -7.28
C GLY A 69 -20.48 -13.36 -6.11
N ASN A 70 -19.75 -13.91 -5.14
CA ASN A 70 -19.23 -13.15 -4.01
C ASN A 70 -17.90 -12.48 -4.38
N LYS A 71 -17.70 -11.26 -3.85
CA LYS A 71 -16.41 -10.57 -3.94
C LYS A 71 -15.56 -10.90 -2.71
N TYR A 72 -14.32 -11.30 -2.96
CA TYR A 72 -13.28 -11.61 -2.00
C TYR A 72 -12.13 -10.60 -2.12
N ALA A 73 -11.37 -10.42 -1.04
CA ALA A 73 -10.23 -9.51 -1.01
C ALA A 73 -10.53 -8.10 -1.58
N ASP A 74 -11.67 -7.53 -1.18
CA ASP A 74 -12.16 -6.25 -1.72
C ASP A 74 -11.32 -5.08 -1.17
N PHE A 75 -10.45 -4.53 -2.01
CA PHE A 75 -9.57 -3.41 -1.69
C PHE A 75 -10.33 -2.19 -1.16
N SER A 76 -11.54 -1.94 -1.67
CA SER A 76 -12.38 -0.82 -1.22
C SER A 76 -12.82 -0.96 0.24
N SER A 77 -12.88 -2.19 0.76
CA SER A 77 -13.21 -2.48 2.15
C SER A 77 -12.00 -2.39 3.08
N ASN A 78 -10.83 -2.83 2.62
CA ASN A 78 -9.58 -2.78 3.36
C ASN A 78 -8.39 -2.81 2.39
N ASN A 79 -7.56 -1.77 2.42
CA ASN A 79 -6.40 -1.66 1.54
C ASN A 79 -5.32 -2.74 1.81
N LEU A 80 -5.34 -3.38 2.99
CA LEU A 80 -4.44 -4.49 3.31
C LEU A 80 -4.69 -5.72 2.43
N HIS A 81 -5.82 -5.80 1.72
CA HIS A 81 -6.10 -6.91 0.82
C HIS A 81 -5.15 -7.02 -0.36
N ILE A 82 -4.40 -5.97 -0.70
CA ILE A 82 -3.44 -6.02 -1.81
C ILE A 82 -2.01 -6.15 -1.29
N THR A 83 -1.23 -7.01 -1.93
CA THR A 83 0.23 -6.97 -1.77
C THR A 83 0.73 -5.65 -2.37
N GLY A 84 1.30 -4.77 -1.55
CA GLY A 84 1.82 -3.48 -1.99
C GLY A 84 2.80 -3.64 -3.16
N TYR A 85 2.74 -2.74 -4.14
CA TYR A 85 3.49 -2.82 -5.41
C TYR A 85 3.08 -3.95 -6.37
N SER A 86 1.88 -4.53 -6.22
CA SER A 86 1.35 -5.51 -7.17
C SER A 86 1.23 -4.94 -8.58
N ILE A 87 1.68 -5.72 -9.58
CA ILE A 87 1.47 -5.41 -11.01
C ILE A 87 -0.03 -5.45 -11.38
N PRO A 88 -0.46 -4.73 -12.44
CA PRO A 88 -1.85 -4.81 -12.90
C PRO A 88 -2.20 -6.21 -13.39
N VAL A 89 -3.42 -6.64 -13.09
CA VAL A 89 -3.97 -7.95 -13.46
C VAL A 89 -5.43 -7.80 -13.81
N ASP A 90 -5.86 -8.43 -14.90
CA ASP A 90 -7.27 -8.65 -15.23
C ASP A 90 -7.35 -10.01 -15.92
N THR A 91 -7.73 -11.05 -15.18
CA THR A 91 -7.69 -12.43 -15.68
C THR A 91 -8.71 -13.33 -14.97
N GLN A 92 -8.96 -14.50 -15.57
CA GLN A 92 -9.77 -15.57 -14.99
C GLN A 92 -8.85 -16.71 -14.55
N LEU A 93 -8.96 -17.16 -13.30
CA LEU A 93 -8.16 -18.27 -12.75
C LEU A 93 -9.04 -19.33 -12.10
N THR A 94 -8.58 -20.58 -12.10
CA THR A 94 -9.13 -21.59 -11.19
C THR A 94 -8.69 -21.29 -9.75
N PHE A 95 -9.30 -21.98 -8.77
CA PHE A 95 -8.84 -21.85 -7.39
C PHE A 95 -7.37 -22.29 -7.22
N GLU A 96 -6.97 -23.37 -7.89
CA GLU A 96 -5.62 -23.93 -7.82
C GLU A 96 -4.56 -22.96 -8.37
N GLU A 97 -4.91 -22.20 -9.42
CA GLU A 97 -4.06 -21.17 -10.01
C GLU A 97 -4.03 -19.90 -9.15
N LEU A 98 -5.15 -19.54 -8.50
CA LEU A 98 -5.24 -18.37 -7.64
C LEU A 98 -4.56 -18.57 -6.28
N ALA A 99 -4.67 -19.76 -5.68
CA ALA A 99 -4.23 -20.03 -4.31
C ALA A 99 -2.76 -19.65 -4.01
N PRO A 100 -1.78 -19.85 -4.92
CA PRO A 100 -0.40 -19.39 -4.73
C PRO A 100 -0.23 -17.87 -4.60
N HIS A 101 -1.20 -17.09 -5.06
CA HIS A 101 -1.23 -15.63 -4.98
C HIS A 101 -1.97 -15.11 -3.74
N LEU A 102 -2.48 -15.99 -2.89
CA LEU A 102 -3.19 -15.64 -1.66
C LEU A 102 -2.26 -15.77 -0.44
N HIS A 103 -2.24 -14.73 0.39
CA HIS A 103 -1.46 -14.68 1.62
C HIS A 103 -2.39 -14.61 2.83
N TYR A 104 -2.20 -15.49 3.79
CA TYR A 104 -2.95 -15.50 5.06
C TYR A 104 -2.04 -15.98 6.20
N LEU A 105 -2.47 -15.76 7.45
CA LEU A 105 -1.74 -16.16 8.64
C LEU A 105 -2.43 -17.34 9.35
N GLU A 106 -1.72 -18.44 9.52
CA GLU A 106 -2.19 -19.61 10.27
C GLU A 106 -2.51 -19.28 11.74
N ARG A 107 -1.65 -18.48 12.37
CA ARG A 107 -1.74 -18.18 13.81
C ARG A 107 -2.78 -17.12 14.15
N LEU A 108 -3.23 -16.33 13.16
CA LEU A 108 -4.17 -15.24 13.32
C LEU A 108 -5.24 -15.34 12.22
N PRO A 109 -6.18 -16.30 12.33
CA PRO A 109 -7.00 -16.71 11.20
C PRO A 109 -8.04 -15.67 10.75
N GLU A 110 -8.33 -14.67 11.59
CA GLU A 110 -9.23 -13.56 11.28
C GLU A 110 -8.50 -12.32 10.74
N ALA A 111 -7.16 -12.26 10.87
CA ALA A 111 -6.39 -11.10 10.45
C ALA A 111 -6.06 -11.14 8.96
N ILE A 112 -6.05 -9.97 8.32
CA ILE A 112 -5.51 -9.77 6.97
C ILE A 112 -4.04 -9.34 7.13
N PRO A 113 -3.06 -10.12 6.64
CA PRO A 113 -1.65 -9.74 6.74
C PRO A 113 -1.32 -8.54 5.84
N TYR A 114 -0.41 -7.68 6.29
CA TYR A 114 0.22 -6.70 5.42
C TYR A 114 1.33 -7.35 4.60
N THR A 115 1.27 -7.27 3.27
CA THR A 115 2.25 -7.87 2.36
C THR A 115 2.74 -6.86 1.33
N THR A 116 3.98 -6.99 0.88
CA THR A 116 4.62 -6.04 -0.06
C THR A 116 5.57 -6.75 -1.02
N SER A 117 5.74 -6.22 -2.24
CA SER A 117 6.70 -6.72 -3.23
C SER A 117 7.43 -5.58 -3.97
N TYR A 118 8.08 -4.69 -3.22
CA TYR A 118 8.66 -3.45 -3.77
C TYR A 118 9.68 -3.65 -4.90
N TYR A 119 10.55 -4.65 -4.78
CA TYR A 119 11.69 -4.84 -5.67
C TYR A 119 11.55 -6.04 -6.62
N ASN A 120 10.45 -6.79 -6.51
CA ASN A 120 10.17 -7.93 -7.38
C ASN A 120 8.80 -7.74 -7.99
N ARG A 121 8.71 -7.75 -9.33
CA ARG A 121 7.43 -7.67 -10.04
C ARG A 121 6.62 -8.94 -9.78
N ARG A 122 5.63 -8.83 -8.90
CA ARG A 122 4.69 -9.88 -8.51
C ARG A 122 3.33 -9.24 -8.31
N TRP A 123 2.33 -10.07 -8.09
CA TRP A 123 1.02 -9.65 -7.61
C TRP A 123 0.51 -10.68 -6.62
N GLY A 124 -0.36 -10.24 -5.71
CA GLY A 124 -1.01 -11.13 -4.77
C GLY A 124 -2.02 -10.39 -3.91
N PHE A 125 -2.89 -11.16 -3.28
CA PHE A 125 -3.88 -10.66 -2.34
C PHE A 125 -3.59 -11.22 -0.95
N ALA A 126 -3.80 -10.40 0.07
CA ALA A 126 -3.84 -10.84 1.44
C ALA A 126 -5.30 -11.00 1.88
N ILE A 127 -5.59 -12.12 2.53
CA ILE A 127 -6.92 -12.43 3.04
C ILE A 127 -6.80 -13.06 4.43
N SER A 128 -7.90 -13.04 5.18
CA SER A 128 -7.96 -13.83 6.41
C SER A 128 -7.99 -15.32 6.07
N LYS A 129 -7.48 -16.17 6.96
CA LYS A 129 -7.60 -17.63 6.77
C LYS A 129 -9.07 -18.06 6.75
N MET A 130 -9.95 -17.39 7.50
CA MET A 130 -11.39 -17.65 7.47
C MET A 130 -12.02 -17.33 6.11
N GLU A 131 -11.56 -16.29 5.41
CA GLU A 131 -11.98 -16.03 4.03
C GLU A 131 -11.45 -17.09 3.07
N PHE A 132 -10.15 -17.42 3.16
CA PHE A 132 -9.53 -18.47 2.34
C PHE A 132 -10.28 -19.81 2.42
N LEU A 133 -10.70 -20.21 3.62
CA LEU A 133 -11.43 -21.47 3.85
C LEU A 133 -12.84 -21.48 3.26
N ARG A 134 -13.48 -20.31 3.08
CA ARG A 134 -14.84 -20.19 2.54
C ARG A 134 -14.90 -20.11 1.02
N MET A 135 -13.80 -19.73 0.37
CA MET A 135 -13.73 -19.61 -1.08
C MET A 135 -14.05 -20.95 -1.80
N PRO A 136 -14.99 -20.99 -2.76
CA PRO A 136 -15.25 -22.17 -3.57
C PRO A 136 -14.00 -22.80 -4.20
N ARG A 137 -13.92 -24.13 -4.19
CA ARG A 137 -12.81 -24.89 -4.82
C ARG A 137 -13.16 -25.36 -6.25
N TYR A 138 -14.07 -24.65 -6.90
CA TYR A 138 -14.56 -24.95 -8.25
C TYR A 138 -14.79 -23.64 -9.00
N GLY A 139 -14.97 -23.72 -10.31
CA GLY A 139 -15.31 -22.56 -11.14
C GLY A 139 -14.13 -21.61 -11.37
N MET A 140 -14.43 -20.48 -11.99
CA MET A 140 -13.46 -19.45 -12.34
C MET A 140 -13.62 -18.24 -11.42
N TYR A 141 -12.49 -17.66 -11.06
CA TYR A 141 -12.37 -16.41 -10.34
C TYR A 141 -11.93 -15.31 -11.30
N HIS A 142 -12.67 -14.21 -11.34
CA HIS A 142 -12.22 -13.00 -12.02
C HIS A 142 -11.35 -12.20 -11.06
N VAL A 143 -10.07 -12.07 -11.38
CA VAL A 143 -9.08 -11.38 -10.55
C VAL A 143 -8.74 -10.06 -11.20
N VAL A 144 -8.94 -8.97 -10.47
CA VAL A 144 -8.70 -7.60 -10.95
C VAL A 144 -7.77 -6.88 -9.98
N ILE A 145 -6.68 -6.33 -10.50
CA ILE A 145 -5.79 -5.37 -9.84
C ILE A 145 -5.62 -4.21 -10.80
N ASP A 146 -6.34 -3.12 -10.56
CA ASP A 146 -6.26 -1.90 -11.35
C ASP A 146 -5.16 -0.99 -10.76
N SER A 147 -3.91 -1.39 -10.98
CA SER A 147 -2.72 -0.65 -10.55
C SER A 147 -1.89 -0.15 -11.71
N GLU A 148 -0.96 0.75 -11.42
CA GLU A 148 0.01 1.26 -12.37
C GLU A 148 1.39 1.27 -11.73
N ILE A 149 2.39 0.80 -12.47
CA ILE A 149 3.79 0.97 -12.11
C ILE A 149 4.51 1.63 -13.28
N LYS A 150 5.07 2.82 -13.04
CA LYS A 150 5.74 3.60 -14.06
C LYS A 150 6.83 4.49 -13.46
N LYS A 151 7.66 5.07 -14.33
CA LYS A 151 8.55 6.16 -13.92
C LYS A 151 7.72 7.30 -13.31
N GLY A 152 8.10 7.68 -12.10
CA GLY A 152 7.50 8.78 -11.34
C GLY A 152 8.53 9.30 -10.34
N SER A 153 8.15 9.41 -9.08
CA SER A 153 9.06 9.84 -8.03
C SER A 153 8.76 9.20 -6.67
N LEU A 154 9.81 9.17 -5.84
CA LEU A 154 9.67 8.96 -4.40
C LEU A 154 9.47 10.30 -3.72
N THR A 155 8.39 10.39 -2.94
CA THR A 155 8.04 11.58 -2.19
C THR A 155 8.55 11.49 -0.76
N TYR A 156 9.15 12.55 -0.23
CA TYR A 156 9.40 12.67 1.21
C TYR A 156 9.14 14.10 1.68
N GLY A 157 8.87 14.27 2.97
CA GLY A 157 8.68 15.57 3.61
C GLY A 157 9.77 15.83 4.64
N GLU A 158 10.29 17.05 4.66
CA GLU A 158 11.21 17.53 5.69
C GLU A 158 10.79 18.89 6.25
N CYS A 159 11.19 19.20 7.47
CA CYS A 159 10.97 20.51 8.08
C CYS A 159 12.19 20.90 8.89
N LEU A 160 12.79 22.06 8.57
CA LEU A 160 13.90 22.61 9.32
C LEU A 160 13.41 23.75 10.22
N LEU A 161 13.41 23.51 11.54
CA LEU A 161 13.13 24.52 12.55
C LEU A 161 14.45 25.13 13.05
N ARG A 162 14.75 26.36 12.66
CA ARG A 162 16.00 27.03 13.02
C ARG A 162 16.02 27.40 14.50
N GLY A 163 17.01 26.88 15.23
CA GLY A 163 17.33 27.30 16.59
C GLY A 163 18.46 28.34 16.65
N ASN A 164 18.93 28.62 17.86
CA ASN A 164 19.99 29.61 18.12
C ASN A 164 21.42 29.11 17.83
N SER A 165 21.57 27.86 17.35
CA SER A 165 22.89 27.26 17.07
C SER A 165 22.85 26.41 15.80
N LYS A 166 24.03 26.05 15.27
CA LYS A 166 24.18 25.13 14.14
C LYS A 166 24.10 23.64 14.53
N LYS A 167 23.97 23.30 15.82
CA LYS A 167 23.80 21.90 16.26
C LYS A 167 22.39 21.44 15.91
N GLU A 168 22.27 20.19 15.48
CA GLU A 168 21.03 19.61 14.98
C GLU A 168 20.57 18.42 15.84
N ILE A 169 19.25 18.32 16.03
CA ILE A 169 18.58 17.14 16.57
C ILE A 169 17.63 16.65 15.48
N LEU A 170 17.88 15.44 14.96
CA LEU A 170 17.04 14.83 13.94
C LEU A 170 15.94 13.97 14.59
N LEU A 171 14.69 14.26 14.23
CA LEU A 171 13.55 13.40 14.51
C LEU A 171 13.04 12.87 13.17
N SER A 172 13.12 11.56 12.97
CA SER A 172 12.66 10.90 11.74
C SER A 172 11.62 9.82 12.05
N SER A 173 10.69 9.64 11.12
CA SER A 173 9.71 8.56 11.12
C SER A 173 9.40 8.17 9.67
N TYR A 174 8.84 6.99 9.48
CA TYR A 174 8.31 6.56 8.19
C TYR A 174 6.81 6.90 8.10
N VAL A 175 6.34 7.11 6.88
CA VAL A 175 4.94 7.45 6.58
C VAL A 175 4.29 6.29 5.86
#